data_AF-A0A142D4W0-F1
#
_entry.id   AF-A0A142D4W0-F1
#
_cell.length_a   1.000
_cell.length_b   1.000
_cell.length_c   1.000
_cell.angle_alpha   90.00
_cell.angle_beta   90.00
_cell.angle_gamma   90.00
#
_symmetry.space_group_name_H-M   'P 1'
#
loop_
_entity.id
_entity.type
_entity.pdbx_description
1 polymer ?
#
loop_
_entity_poly.entity_id
_entity_poly.type
_entity_poly.pdbx_seq_one_letter_code
_entity_poly.pdbx_strand_id
1 'polypeptide(L)'
;MSKEKKFTTEELYDILHKFFQDNKNKNIKKVSFSNIARYAKEELHIQGIEYYHFSRNKEINNRIKEFKKTLKEDIVQYTADNSYFANLNVKEFVKCNINNPDRLIKLLMNIQEMHKKLYDRTVNAELKVRELEKKLADVYSQKEDYKAKYKELKKESELMKQEIKAYKEVLEIKEEGQLIEALNSTGLYLVQKENEDTLDKKHNENIERLDDTNGKNLEKLLEQFEDIFD
;
A
#
# COMPACT_ATOMS: atom_id res chain seq x y z
N MET A 1 38.52 30.36 0.91
CA MET A 1 37.52 29.61 1.72
C MET A 1 36.16 30.27 1.53
N SER A 2 35.19 29.55 0.97
CA SER A 2 33.84 30.09 0.71
C SER A 2 33.09 30.20 2.04
N LYS A 3 32.58 31.39 2.37
CA LYS A 3 31.64 31.56 3.50
C LYS A 3 30.51 30.54 3.36
N GLU A 4 30.21 29.81 4.44
CA GLU A 4 29.04 28.94 4.50
C GLU A 4 27.80 29.76 4.14
N LYS A 5 27.02 29.28 3.18
CA LYS A 5 25.77 29.92 2.81
C LYS A 5 24.80 29.70 3.97
N LYS A 6 24.34 30.79 4.57
CA LYS A 6 23.36 30.80 5.68
C LYS A 6 22.05 30.07 5.35
N PHE A 7 21.70 29.95 4.07
CA PHE A 7 20.54 29.21 3.59
C PHE A 7 20.95 28.27 2.46
N THR A 8 20.48 27.02 2.53
CA THR A 8 20.69 26.02 1.49
C THR A 8 19.81 26.31 0.27
N THR A 9 20.15 25.72 -0.86
CA THR A 9 19.31 25.88 -2.06
C THR A 9 17.93 25.24 -1.88
N GLU A 10 17.85 24.13 -1.15
CA GLU A 10 16.60 23.43 -0.84
C GLU A 10 15.67 24.29 0.04
N GLU A 11 16.20 24.95 1.07
CA GLU A 11 15.44 25.87 1.90
C GLU A 11 14.85 27.04 1.08
N LEU A 12 15.64 27.58 0.14
CA LEU A 12 15.16 28.63 -0.75
C LEU A 12 14.09 28.13 -1.73
N TYR A 13 14.16 26.86 -2.14
CA TYR A 13 13.14 26.21 -2.96
C TYR A 13 11.83 26.02 -2.20
N ASP A 14 11.89 25.54 -0.96
CA ASP A 14 10.72 25.34 -0.13
C ASP A 14 9.98 26.66 0.14
N ILE A 15 10.73 27.73 0.36
CA ILE A 15 10.16 29.07 0.54
C ILE A 15 9.47 29.56 -0.74
N LEU A 16 10.06 29.33 -1.92
CA LEU A 16 9.42 29.64 -3.19
C LEU A 16 8.16 28.81 -3.40
N HIS A 17 8.21 27.52 -3.07
CA HIS A 17 7.08 26.62 -3.24
C HIS A 17 5.90 27.08 -2.39
N LYS A 18 6.13 27.35 -1.10
CA LYS A 18 5.13 27.91 -0.18
C LYS A 18 4.63 29.27 -0.65
N PHE A 19 5.53 30.17 -1.06
CA PHE A 19 5.15 31.48 -1.61
C PHE A 19 4.17 31.36 -2.78
N PHE A 20 4.37 30.41 -3.70
CA PHE A 20 3.46 30.21 -4.84
C PHE A 20 2.20 29.41 -4.48
N GLN A 21 2.25 28.50 -3.50
CA GLN A 21 1.07 27.78 -3.02
C GLN A 21 0.10 28.71 -2.29
N ASP A 22 0.61 29.59 -1.44
CA ASP A 22 -0.20 30.43 -0.55
C ASP A 22 -0.71 31.70 -1.26
N ASN A 23 -0.03 32.15 -2.32
CA ASN A 23 -0.45 33.30 -3.14
C ASN A 23 -1.27 32.92 -4.38
N LYS A 24 -1.87 31.73 -4.44
CA LYS A 24 -2.68 31.26 -5.59
C LYS A 24 -3.76 32.26 -6.06
N ASN A 25 -4.25 33.14 -5.19
CA ASN A 25 -5.34 34.09 -5.49
C ASN A 25 -4.98 35.58 -5.40
N LYS A 26 -3.71 35.97 -5.17
CA LYS A 26 -3.31 37.39 -5.04
C LYS A 26 -2.33 37.79 -6.14
N ASN A 27 -2.82 38.57 -7.11
CA ASN A 27 -2.07 39.37 -8.10
C ASN A 27 -0.59 38.97 -8.31
N ILE A 28 -0.36 37.89 -9.06
CA ILE A 28 0.95 37.35 -9.46
C ILE A 28 1.78 38.34 -10.32
N LYS A 29 1.20 39.48 -10.71
CA LYS A 29 1.82 40.51 -11.56
C LYS A 29 3.08 41.17 -10.97
N LYS A 30 3.46 40.91 -9.71
CA LYS A 30 4.69 41.46 -9.10
C LYS A 30 5.53 40.40 -8.36
N VAL A 31 5.81 39.24 -8.95
CA VAL A 31 6.81 38.30 -8.39
C VAL A 31 8.21 38.92 -8.48
N SER A 32 8.77 39.31 -7.34
CA SER A 32 10.12 39.84 -7.18
C SER A 32 10.82 39.15 -6.01
N PHE A 33 12.16 39.08 -6.04
CA PHE A 33 12.94 38.51 -4.94
C PHE A 33 12.69 39.23 -3.61
N SER A 34 12.44 40.53 -3.65
CA SER A 34 12.08 41.33 -2.46
C SER A 34 10.75 40.90 -1.87
N ASN A 35 9.76 40.60 -2.70
CA ASN A 35 8.44 40.14 -2.23
C ASN A 35 8.50 38.73 -1.63
N ILE A 36 9.32 37.86 -2.21
CA ILE A 36 9.52 36.49 -1.70
C ILE A 36 10.27 36.54 -0.37
N ALA A 37 11.30 37.38 -0.25
CA ALA A 37 12.03 37.56 1.01
C ALA A 37 11.12 38.16 2.10
N ARG A 38 10.27 39.11 1.75
CA ARG A 38 9.27 39.68 2.66
C ARG A 38 8.29 38.62 3.15
N TYR A 39 7.74 37.79 2.25
CA TYR A 39 6.87 36.67 2.61
C TYR A 39 7.56 35.70 3.58
N ALA A 40 8.81 35.33 3.29
CA ALA A 40 9.57 34.43 4.14
C ALA A 40 9.79 34.99 5.55
N LYS A 41 9.93 36.31 5.67
CA LYS A 41 10.13 36.99 6.95
C LYS A 41 8.83 37.21 7.73
N GLU A 42 7.78 37.65 7.06
CA GLU A 42 6.52 38.08 7.68
C GLU A 42 5.57 36.91 7.93
N GLU A 43 5.46 35.98 6.97
CA GLU A 43 4.46 34.89 7.00
C GLU A 43 5.08 33.56 7.45
N LEU A 44 6.32 33.26 7.03
CA LEU A 44 7.02 32.05 7.44
C LEU A 44 7.94 32.27 8.66
N HIS A 45 8.05 33.50 9.16
CA HIS A 45 8.87 33.88 10.31
C HIS A 45 10.35 33.47 10.23
N ILE A 46 10.91 33.38 9.02
CA ILE A 46 12.31 32.99 8.79
C ILE A 46 13.22 34.20 9.00
N GLN A 47 14.04 34.15 10.04
CA GLN A 47 14.90 35.27 10.43
C GLN A 47 16.16 35.40 9.56
N GLY A 48 16.47 36.64 9.16
CA GLY A 48 17.70 36.98 8.44
C GLY A 48 17.72 36.56 6.97
N ILE A 49 16.57 36.17 6.41
CA ILE A 49 16.40 35.99 4.98
C ILE A 49 16.18 37.35 4.30
N GLU A 50 16.79 37.51 3.14
CA GLU A 50 16.89 38.77 2.41
C GLU A 50 16.87 38.50 0.91
N TYR A 51 16.49 39.49 0.10
CA TYR A 51 16.31 39.34 -1.34
C TYR A 51 17.55 38.76 -2.06
N TYR A 52 18.75 39.10 -1.59
CA TYR A 52 20.01 38.69 -2.23
C TYR A 52 20.30 37.19 -2.06
N HIS A 53 19.70 36.51 -1.09
CA HIS A 53 19.85 35.07 -0.91
C HIS A 53 19.22 34.32 -2.09
N PHE A 54 18.09 34.82 -2.61
CA PHE A 54 17.44 34.28 -3.79
C PHE A 54 18.13 34.74 -5.09
N SER A 55 18.49 36.03 -5.19
CA SER A 55 19.01 36.59 -6.45
C SER A 55 20.39 36.07 -6.82
N ARG A 56 21.23 35.73 -5.83
CA ARG A 56 22.58 35.18 -6.03
C ARG A 56 22.60 33.68 -6.27
N ASN A 57 21.49 32.97 -6.03
CA ASN A 57 21.38 31.55 -6.30
C ASN A 57 20.91 31.33 -7.76
N LYS A 58 21.81 30.77 -8.60
CA LYS A 58 21.56 30.58 -10.03
C LYS A 58 20.36 29.67 -10.31
N GLU A 59 20.18 28.62 -9.52
CA GLU A 59 19.10 27.64 -9.70
C GLU A 59 17.73 28.26 -9.41
N ILE A 60 17.63 28.95 -8.28
CA ILE A 60 16.45 29.73 -7.89
C ILE A 60 16.10 30.80 -8.93
N ASN A 61 17.10 31.52 -9.43
CA ASN A 61 16.90 32.55 -10.45
C ASN A 61 16.37 31.96 -11.76
N ASN A 62 16.91 30.81 -12.20
CA ASN A 62 16.40 30.10 -13.36
C ASN A 62 14.94 29.66 -13.17
N ARG A 63 14.60 29.15 -11.99
CA ARG A 63 13.23 28.72 -11.69
C ARG A 63 12.22 29.87 -11.73
N ILE A 64 12.57 31.04 -11.21
CA ILE A 64 11.72 32.22 -11.29
C ILE A 64 11.59 32.73 -12.73
N LYS A 65 12.65 32.64 -13.54
CA LYS A 65 12.59 32.99 -14.97
C LYS A 65 11.66 32.05 -15.74
N GLU A 66 11.74 30.75 -15.49
CA GLU A 66 10.80 29.76 -16.05
C GLU A 66 9.35 30.10 -15.69
N PHE A 67 9.10 30.38 -14.41
CA PHE A 67 7.77 30.77 -13.93
C PHE A 67 7.26 32.08 -14.56
N LYS A 68 8.13 33.07 -14.74
CA LYS A 68 7.78 34.32 -15.44
C LYS A 68 7.53 34.10 -16.94
N LYS A 69 8.15 33.09 -17.54
CA LYS A 69 7.96 32.74 -18.95
C LYS A 69 6.62 32.06 -19.17
N THR A 70 6.24 31.08 -18.34
CA THR A 70 4.91 30.47 -18.36
C THR A 70 3.81 31.53 -18.14
N LEU A 71 4.03 32.48 -17.24
CA LEU A 71 3.11 33.61 -17.04
C LEU A 71 2.99 34.56 -18.24
N LYS A 72 4.05 34.73 -19.04
CA LYS A 72 4.04 35.64 -20.21
C LYS A 72 3.42 35.03 -21.45
N GLU A 73 3.48 33.71 -21.59
CA GLU A 73 2.81 32.98 -22.67
C GLU A 73 1.28 32.98 -22.52
N ASP A 74 0.75 33.26 -21.31
CA ASP A 74 -0.69 33.26 -20.98
C ASP A 74 -1.37 34.66 -20.91
N ILE A 75 -0.71 35.78 -21.24
CA ILE A 75 -1.34 37.12 -21.10
C ILE A 75 -2.07 37.54 -22.38
N VAL A 76 -3.26 36.98 -22.59
CA VAL A 76 -4.40 37.77 -23.07
C VAL A 76 -4.93 38.52 -21.84
N GLN A 77 -5.15 39.84 -21.97
CA GLN A 77 -5.68 40.64 -20.85
C GLN A 77 -7.12 40.22 -20.54
N TYR A 78 -7.28 39.34 -19.56
CA TYR A 78 -8.55 38.94 -19.00
C TYR A 78 -8.89 39.80 -17.77
N THR A 79 -10.04 40.46 -17.79
CA THR A 79 -10.69 41.04 -16.60
C THR A 79 -11.28 39.89 -15.79
N ALA A 80 -10.60 39.50 -14.71
CA ALA A 80 -11.10 38.46 -13.82
C ALA A 80 -12.11 39.08 -12.85
N ASP A 81 -13.40 39.03 -13.21
CA ASP A 81 -14.43 38.80 -12.20
C ASP A 81 -14.43 37.31 -11.85
N ASN A 82 -14.77 36.96 -10.61
CA ASN A 82 -14.69 35.61 -10.02
C ASN A 82 -15.54 34.51 -10.72
N SER A 83 -15.98 34.69 -11.96
CA SER A 83 -16.43 33.60 -12.82
C SER A 83 -15.22 32.88 -13.42
N TYR A 84 -15.17 31.56 -13.29
CA TYR A 84 -14.20 30.66 -13.93
C TYR A 84 -14.12 30.77 -15.47
N PHE A 85 -14.89 31.66 -16.07
CA PHE A 85 -14.79 32.11 -17.45
C PHE A 85 -14.44 33.60 -17.47
N ALA A 86 -13.22 33.91 -17.91
CA ALA A 86 -12.90 35.27 -18.30
C ALA A 86 -13.47 35.52 -19.70
N ASN A 87 -14.57 36.27 -19.77
CA ASN A 87 -15.19 36.61 -21.04
C ASN A 87 -14.36 37.68 -21.76
N LEU A 88 -14.03 37.46 -23.03
CA LEU A 88 -13.44 38.49 -23.87
C LEU A 88 -14.44 39.62 -24.07
N ASN A 89 -14.11 40.84 -23.64
CA ASN A 89 -14.90 42.03 -24.00
C ASN A 89 -14.69 42.35 -25.50
N VAL A 90 -15.51 41.74 -26.35
CA VAL A 90 -15.39 41.83 -27.82
C VAL A 90 -15.45 43.28 -28.30
N LYS A 91 -16.32 44.10 -27.71
CA LYS A 91 -16.49 45.52 -28.10
C LYS A 91 -15.21 46.31 -27.87
N GLU A 92 -14.57 46.12 -26.72
CA GLU A 92 -13.34 46.82 -26.36
C GLU A 92 -12.13 46.27 -27.13
N PHE A 93 -12.06 44.95 -27.29
CA PHE A 93 -11.05 44.28 -28.10
C PHE A 93 -11.06 44.78 -29.56
N VAL A 94 -12.23 44.88 -30.19
CA VAL A 94 -12.36 45.40 -31.56
C VAL A 94 -11.98 46.88 -31.60
N LYS A 95 -12.49 47.71 -30.69
CA LYS A 95 -12.17 49.15 -30.62
C LYS A 95 -10.66 49.40 -30.50
N CYS A 96 -9.96 48.67 -29.64
CA CYS A 96 -8.52 48.84 -29.43
C CYS A 96 -7.66 48.41 -30.63
N ASN A 97 -8.19 47.61 -31.56
CA ASN A 97 -7.45 47.09 -32.70
C ASN A 97 -8.04 47.57 -34.06
N ILE A 98 -9.04 48.45 -34.05
CA ILE A 98 -9.77 48.86 -35.26
C ILE A 98 -8.88 49.57 -36.29
N ASN A 99 -7.85 50.28 -35.82
CA ASN A 99 -6.90 50.99 -36.67
C ASN A 99 -5.71 50.11 -37.11
N ASN A 100 -5.69 48.82 -36.74
CA ASN A 100 -4.64 47.88 -37.13
C ASN A 100 -5.24 46.51 -37.50
N PRO A 101 -5.73 46.37 -38.75
CA PRO A 101 -6.41 45.15 -39.22
C PRO A 101 -5.53 43.90 -39.14
N ASP A 102 -4.25 44.00 -39.49
CA ASP A 102 -3.32 42.85 -39.47
C ASP A 102 -3.13 42.30 -38.05
N ARG A 103 -3.01 43.20 -37.07
CA ARG A 103 -2.94 42.82 -35.65
C ARG A 103 -4.24 42.15 -35.20
N LEU A 104 -5.39 42.66 -35.61
CA LEU A 104 -6.68 42.07 -35.27
C LEU A 104 -6.81 40.66 -35.84
N ILE A 105 -6.47 40.46 -37.11
CA ILE A 105 -6.48 39.13 -37.77
C ILE A 105 -5.57 38.16 -37.01
N LYS A 106 -4.34 38.57 -36.70
CA LYS A 106 -3.39 37.72 -35.95
C LYS A 106 -3.93 37.30 -34.58
N LEU A 107 -4.56 38.23 -33.85
CA LEU A 107 -5.14 37.93 -32.54
C LEU A 107 -6.34 36.97 -32.64
N LEU A 108 -7.19 37.13 -33.66
CA LEU A 108 -8.31 36.22 -33.91
C LEU A 108 -7.83 34.82 -34.29
N MET A 109 -6.80 34.71 -35.13
CA MET A 109 -6.19 33.41 -35.47
C MET A 109 -5.61 32.72 -34.23
N ASN A 110 -4.94 33.47 -33.35
CA ASN A 110 -4.42 32.92 -32.09
C ASN A 110 -5.56 32.40 -31.18
N ILE A 111 -6.67 33.15 -31.08
CA ILE A 111 -7.85 32.74 -30.32
C ILE A 111 -8.42 31.44 -30.91
N GLN A 112 -8.56 31.36 -32.23
CA GLN A 112 -9.04 30.15 -32.91
C GLN A 112 -8.13 28.95 -32.65
N GLU A 113 -6.81 29.12 -32.71
CA GLU A 113 -5.86 28.06 -32.42
C GLU A 113 -5.92 27.60 -30.96
N MET A 114 -6.07 28.53 -30.00
CA MET A 114 -6.27 28.21 -28.59
C MET A 114 -7.57 27.43 -28.37
N HIS A 115 -8.67 27.84 -29.02
CA HIS A 115 -9.93 27.10 -28.96
C HIS A 115 -9.80 25.67 -29.49
N LYS A 116 -9.10 25.49 -30.62
CA LYS A 116 -8.83 24.16 -31.17
C LYS A 116 -8.04 23.29 -30.20
N LYS A 117 -6.93 23.81 -29.66
CA LYS A 117 -6.10 23.09 -28.68
C LYS A 117 -6.88 22.73 -27.41
N LEU A 118 -7.74 23.63 -26.94
CA LEU A 118 -8.60 23.38 -25.78
C LEU A 118 -9.61 22.27 -26.09
N TYR A 119 -10.28 22.35 -27.25
CA TYR A 119 -11.21 21.31 -27.70
C TYR A 119 -10.52 19.94 -27.78
N ASP A 120 -9.36 19.85 -28.44
CA ASP A 120 -8.60 18.61 -28.55
C ASP A 120 -8.20 18.05 -27.17
N ARG A 121 -7.82 18.92 -26.23
CA ARG A 121 -7.52 18.51 -24.85
C ARG A 121 -8.76 17.98 -24.13
N THR A 122 -9.91 18.63 -24.29
CA THR A 122 -11.17 18.20 -23.68
C THR A 122 -11.59 16.83 -24.22
N VAL A 123 -11.57 16.63 -25.53
CA VAL A 123 -11.90 15.32 -26.14
C VAL A 123 -10.94 14.23 -25.64
N ASN A 124 -9.64 14.50 -25.59
CA ASN A 124 -8.66 13.56 -25.06
C ASN A 124 -8.87 13.24 -23.57
N ALA A 125 -9.25 14.24 -22.77
CA ALA A 125 -9.56 14.05 -21.37
C ALA A 125 -10.83 13.20 -21.19
N GLU A 126 -11.88 13.45 -21.96
CA GLU A 126 -13.12 12.64 -21.94
C GLU A 126 -12.85 11.18 -22.31
N LEU A 127 -12.03 10.92 -23.34
CA LEU A 127 -11.65 9.56 -23.72
C LEU A 127 -10.90 8.85 -22.59
N LYS A 128 -9.96 9.54 -21.93
CA LYS A 128 -9.22 8.98 -20.78
C LYS A 128 -10.13 8.72 -19.58
N VAL A 129 -11.10 9.60 -19.32
CA VAL A 129 -12.08 9.40 -18.24
C VAL A 129 -12.89 8.13 -18.51
N ARG A 130 -13.41 7.93 -19.72
CA ARG A 130 -14.14 6.70 -20.07
C ARG A 130 -13.28 5.44 -19.95
N GLU A 131 -12.01 5.51 -20.36
CA GLU A 131 -11.08 4.38 -20.21
C GLU A 131 -10.84 4.03 -18.74
N LEU A 132 -10.66 5.05 -17.88
CA LEU A 132 -10.47 4.87 -16.44
C LEU A 132 -11.74 4.35 -15.76
N GLU A 133 -12.92 4.83 -16.13
CA GLU A 133 -14.20 4.33 -15.64
C GLU A 133 -14.38 2.84 -15.94
N LYS A 134 -14.01 2.41 -17.16
CA LYS A 134 -14.04 0.99 -17.53
C LYS A 134 -13.07 0.15 -16.70
N LYS A 135 -11.81 0.58 -16.58
CA LYS A 135 -10.81 -0.12 -15.74
C LYS A 135 -11.24 -0.22 -14.29
N LEU A 136 -11.87 0.84 -13.78
CA LEU A 136 -12.39 0.88 -12.41
C LEU A 136 -13.50 -0.15 -12.22
N ALA A 137 -14.44 -0.25 -13.17
CA ALA A 137 -15.49 -1.27 -13.16
C ALA A 137 -14.92 -2.70 -13.19
N ASP A 138 -13.93 -2.97 -14.04
CA ASP A 138 -13.27 -4.29 -14.13
C ASP A 138 -12.60 -4.66 -12.79
N VAL A 139 -11.89 -3.72 -12.17
CA VAL A 139 -11.25 -3.93 -10.85
C VAL A 139 -12.29 -4.18 -9.75
N TYR A 140 -13.43 -3.49 -9.78
CA TYR A 140 -14.51 -3.73 -8.82
C TYR A 140 -15.11 -5.14 -8.98
N SER A 141 -15.30 -5.61 -10.21
CA SER A 141 -15.76 -6.99 -10.48
C SER A 141 -14.76 -8.01 -9.93
N GLN A 142 -13.48 -7.87 -10.26
CA GLN A 142 -12.43 -8.76 -9.77
C GLN A 142 -12.36 -8.79 -8.24
N LYS A 143 -12.54 -7.64 -7.59
CA LYS A 143 -12.56 -7.55 -6.12
C LYS A 143 -13.71 -8.36 -5.52
N GLU A 144 -14.91 -8.29 -6.09
CA GLU A 144 -16.03 -9.09 -5.61
C GLU A 144 -15.83 -10.59 -5.89
N ASP A 145 -15.26 -10.96 -7.04
CA ASP A 145 -14.92 -12.35 -7.36
C ASP A 145 -13.90 -12.92 -6.36
N TYR A 146 -12.82 -12.19 -6.06
CA TYR A 146 -11.83 -12.61 -5.07
C TYR A 146 -12.42 -12.72 -3.67
N LYS A 147 -13.35 -11.83 -3.30
CA LYS A 147 -14.04 -11.88 -2.01
C LYS A 147 -14.96 -13.10 -1.91
N ALA A 148 -15.63 -13.48 -3.00
CA ALA A 148 -16.41 -14.71 -3.06
C ALA A 148 -15.51 -15.95 -2.93
N LYS A 149 -14.43 -16.01 -3.72
CA LYS A 149 -13.45 -17.11 -3.69
C LYS A 149 -12.78 -17.27 -2.32
N TYR A 150 -12.46 -16.15 -1.66
CA TYR A 150 -11.92 -16.17 -0.30
C TYR A 150 -12.91 -16.77 0.71
N LYS A 151 -14.20 -16.45 0.61
CA LYS A 151 -15.23 -17.03 1.48
C LYS A 151 -15.36 -18.55 1.27
N GLU A 152 -15.29 -19.01 0.02
CA GLU A 152 -15.33 -20.45 -0.30
C GLU A 152 -14.12 -21.19 0.28
N LEU A 153 -12.91 -20.72 -0.03
CA LEU A 153 -11.68 -21.30 0.49
C LEU A 153 -11.63 -21.30 2.02
N LYS A 154 -12.18 -20.26 2.67
CA LYS A 154 -12.27 -20.22 4.12
C LYS A 154 -13.17 -21.33 4.67
N LYS A 155 -14.33 -21.57 4.07
CA LYS A 155 -15.24 -22.66 4.47
C LYS A 155 -14.59 -24.03 4.25
N GLU A 156 -13.92 -24.22 3.11
CA GLU A 156 -13.22 -25.46 2.80
C GLU A 156 -12.09 -25.73 3.80
N SER A 157 -11.32 -24.70 4.17
CA SER A 157 -10.29 -24.80 5.20
C SER A 157 -10.86 -25.15 6.58
N GLU A 158 -12.02 -24.60 6.94
CA GLU A 158 -12.71 -24.94 8.19
C GLU A 158 -13.19 -26.40 8.20
N LEU A 159 -13.73 -26.89 7.08
CA LEU A 159 -14.13 -28.30 6.92
C LEU A 159 -12.94 -29.24 7.05
N MET A 160 -11.84 -28.97 6.34
CA MET A 160 -10.62 -29.80 6.44
C MET A 160 -10.06 -29.84 7.86
N LYS A 161 -10.13 -28.73 8.61
CA LYS A 161 -9.71 -28.73 10.03
C LYS A 161 -10.57 -29.64 10.90
N GLN A 162 -11.88 -29.68 10.64
CA GLN A 162 -12.79 -30.58 11.35
C GLN A 162 -12.52 -32.03 10.99
N GLU A 163 -12.31 -32.35 9.71
CA GLU A 163 -11.95 -33.69 9.25
C GLU A 163 -10.63 -34.16 9.87
N ILE A 164 -9.59 -33.32 9.86
CA ILE A 164 -8.30 -33.64 10.49
C ILE A 164 -8.49 -33.93 12.00
N LYS A 165 -9.35 -33.17 12.68
CA LYS A 165 -9.64 -33.41 14.10
C LYS A 165 -10.32 -34.77 14.31
N ALA A 166 -11.34 -35.08 13.51
CA ALA A 166 -12.03 -36.37 13.57
C ALA A 166 -11.08 -37.54 13.25
N TYR A 167 -10.21 -37.40 12.25
CA TYR A 167 -9.21 -38.42 11.92
C TYR A 167 -8.23 -38.67 13.07
N LYS A 168 -7.81 -37.63 13.80
CA LYS A 168 -6.96 -37.78 14.98
C LYS A 168 -7.67 -38.54 16.10
N GLU A 169 -8.92 -38.18 16.40
CA GLU A 169 -9.74 -38.87 17.41
C GLU A 169 -9.92 -40.37 17.06
N VAL A 170 -10.18 -40.69 15.78
CA VAL A 170 -10.30 -42.08 15.31
C VAL A 170 -8.98 -42.84 15.43
N LEU A 171 -7.84 -42.18 15.16
CA LEU A 171 -6.52 -42.80 15.29
C LEU A 171 -6.21 -43.15 16.76
N GLU A 172 -6.49 -42.23 17.69
CA GLU A 172 -6.33 -42.44 19.13
C GLU A 172 -7.18 -43.62 19.62
N ILE A 173 -8.46 -43.69 19.23
CA ILE A 173 -9.35 -44.82 19.58
C ILE A 173 -8.80 -46.15 19.03
N LYS A 174 -8.25 -46.14 17.81
CA LYS A 174 -7.68 -47.35 17.20
C LYS A 174 -6.42 -47.81 17.94
N GLU A 175 -5.55 -46.88 18.33
CA GLU A 175 -4.36 -47.16 19.13
C GLU A 175 -4.74 -47.73 20.52
N GLU A 176 -5.72 -47.13 21.19
CA GLU A 176 -6.27 -47.65 22.45
C GLU A 176 -6.86 -49.05 22.29
N GLY A 177 -7.63 -49.29 21.22
CA GLY A 177 -8.20 -50.60 20.92
C GLY A 177 -7.12 -51.67 20.71
N GLN A 178 -6.06 -51.35 19.99
CA GLN A 178 -4.91 -52.25 19.81
C GLN A 178 -4.18 -52.53 21.13
N LEU A 179 -4.06 -51.52 22.01
CA LEU A 179 -3.46 -51.67 23.33
C LEU A 179 -4.27 -52.62 24.23
N ILE A 180 -5.60 -52.47 24.22
CA ILE A 180 -6.54 -53.35 24.95
C ILE A 180 -6.45 -54.79 24.42
N GLU A 181 -6.37 -54.96 23.10
CA GLU A 181 -6.25 -56.28 22.48
C GLU A 181 -4.93 -56.98 22.84
N ALA A 182 -3.83 -56.23 22.90
CA ALA A 182 -2.52 -56.72 23.36
C ALA A 182 -2.51 -57.04 24.88
N LEU A 183 -3.20 -56.25 25.71
CA LEU A 183 -3.35 -56.55 27.15
C LEU A 183 -4.23 -57.78 27.39
N ASN A 184 -5.24 -58.01 26.55
CA ASN A 184 -6.07 -59.21 26.61
C ASN A 184 -5.30 -60.45 26.18
N SER A 185 -4.49 -60.37 25.11
CA SER A 185 -3.71 -61.51 24.60
C SER A 185 -2.58 -61.96 25.55
N THR A 186 -2.09 -61.06 26.38
CA THR A 186 -1.10 -61.33 27.44
C THR A 186 -1.74 -61.76 28.78
N GLY A 187 -3.08 -61.75 28.88
CA GLY A 187 -3.81 -62.09 30.11
C GLY A 187 -3.77 -61.02 31.22
N LEU A 188 -3.09 -59.88 30.99
CA LEU A 188 -2.92 -58.81 31.97
C LEU A 188 -4.18 -57.95 32.17
N TYR A 189 -5.04 -57.85 31.14
CA TYR A 189 -6.28 -57.07 31.22
C TYR A 189 -7.28 -57.65 32.24
N LEU A 190 -7.33 -58.99 32.37
CA LEU A 190 -8.14 -59.67 33.38
C LEU A 190 -7.62 -59.41 34.80
N VAL A 191 -6.29 -59.31 34.95
CA VAL A 191 -5.64 -59.03 36.24
C VAL A 191 -5.96 -57.61 36.74
N GLN A 192 -6.07 -56.60 35.87
CA GLN A 192 -6.44 -55.24 36.32
C GLN A 192 -7.90 -55.11 36.76
N LYS A 193 -8.84 -55.78 36.08
CA LYS A 193 -10.26 -55.76 36.48
C LYS A 193 -10.55 -56.59 37.73
N GLU A 194 -9.84 -57.69 37.95
CA GLU A 194 -9.97 -58.49 39.18
C GLU A 194 -9.22 -57.87 40.38
N ASN A 195 -8.22 -57.02 40.13
CA ASN A 195 -7.46 -56.32 41.19
C ASN A 195 -8.13 -55.05 41.74
N GLU A 196 -9.17 -54.48 41.10
CA GLU A 196 -9.98 -53.42 41.72
C GLU A 196 -10.77 -53.94 42.94
N ASP A 197 -11.11 -55.23 42.97
CA ASP A 197 -11.86 -55.86 44.07
C ASP A 197 -11.00 -56.62 45.10
N THR A 198 -9.69 -56.80 44.87
CA THR A 198 -8.84 -57.65 45.75
C THR A 198 -7.48 -57.06 46.10
N LEU A 199 -7.39 -55.74 46.20
CA LEU A 199 -6.20 -54.99 46.62
C LEU A 199 -5.87 -55.11 48.14
N ASP A 200 -6.06 -56.30 48.73
CA ASP A 200 -5.64 -56.59 50.10
C ASP A 200 -4.99 -57.99 50.20
N LYS A 201 -3.65 -57.97 50.28
CA LYS A 201 -2.78 -58.94 51.02
C LYS A 201 -2.03 -60.08 50.32
N LYS A 202 -1.83 -60.15 48.99
CA LYS A 202 -0.95 -61.21 48.41
C LYS A 202 -0.03 -60.79 47.27
N HIS A 203 0.79 -59.77 47.48
CA HIS A 203 1.62 -59.21 46.40
C HIS A 203 3.13 -59.46 46.43
N ASN A 204 3.64 -60.47 47.15
CA ASN A 204 5.09 -60.74 47.15
C ASN A 204 5.55 -62.11 46.60
N GLU A 205 4.68 -63.11 46.41
CA GLU A 205 5.16 -64.44 45.94
C GLU A 205 4.91 -64.71 44.45
N ASN A 206 4.04 -63.95 43.78
CA ASN A 206 3.72 -64.18 42.36
C ASN A 206 4.62 -63.39 41.39
N ILE A 207 5.26 -62.32 41.83
CA ILE A 207 6.13 -61.50 40.97
C ILE A 207 7.45 -62.24 40.67
N GLU A 208 8.06 -62.88 41.68
CA GLU A 208 9.28 -63.68 41.47
C GLU A 208 9.08 -64.87 40.52
N ARG A 209 7.89 -65.48 40.51
CA ARG A 209 7.61 -66.61 39.59
C ARG A 209 7.36 -66.17 38.14
N LEU A 210 6.86 -64.96 37.92
CA LEU A 210 6.63 -64.42 36.57
C LEU A 210 7.93 -63.98 35.91
N ASP A 211 8.90 -63.45 36.67
CA ASP A 211 10.21 -63.06 36.15
C ASP A 211 11.05 -64.27 35.68
N ASP A 212 11.04 -65.38 36.44
CA ASP A 212 11.76 -66.61 36.07
C ASP A 212 11.20 -67.29 34.82
N THR A 213 9.88 -67.18 34.59
CA THR A 213 9.22 -67.84 33.46
C THR A 213 9.30 -67.00 32.19
N ASN A 214 9.22 -65.68 32.31
CA ASN A 214 9.36 -64.75 31.19
C ASN A 214 10.82 -64.61 30.74
N GLY A 215 11.79 -64.63 31.65
CA GLY A 215 13.22 -64.63 31.31
C GLY A 215 13.64 -65.84 30.47
N LYS A 216 13.19 -67.04 30.85
CA LYS A 216 13.49 -68.29 30.12
C LYS A 216 12.80 -68.38 28.76
N ASN A 217 11.64 -67.75 28.60
CA ASN A 217 10.95 -67.69 27.31
C ASN A 217 11.60 -66.68 26.37
N LEU A 218 12.19 -65.60 26.89
CA LEU A 218 12.95 -64.64 26.09
C LEU A 218 14.29 -65.23 25.58
N GLU A 219 15.03 -65.97 26.43
CA GLU A 219 16.28 -66.64 26.03
C GLU A 219 16.05 -67.66 24.91
N LYS A 220 15.02 -68.50 25.01
CA LYS A 220 14.66 -69.46 23.95
C LYS A 220 14.23 -68.80 22.64
N LEU A 221 13.60 -67.63 22.73
CA LEU A 221 13.23 -66.85 21.54
C LEU A 221 14.48 -66.30 20.87
N LEU A 222 15.44 -65.75 21.63
CA LEU A 222 16.69 -65.24 21.07
C LEU A 222 17.56 -66.34 20.44
N GLU A 223 17.65 -67.54 21.05
CA GLU A 223 18.32 -68.70 20.45
C GLU A 223 17.68 -69.13 19.11
N GLN A 224 16.36 -69.00 18.95
CA GLN A 224 15.68 -69.33 17.69
C GLN A 224 15.92 -68.30 16.57
N PHE A 225 16.40 -67.11 16.91
CA PHE A 225 16.69 -66.03 15.96
C PHE A 225 18.19 -65.88 15.64
N GLU A 226 19.09 -66.54 16.38
CA GLU A 226 20.53 -66.58 16.05
C GLU A 226 20.81 -67.40 14.77
N ASP A 227 20.04 -68.46 14.48
CA ASP A 227 20.16 -69.25 13.25
C ASP A 227 19.66 -68.55 11.96
N ILE A 228 19.16 -67.31 12.07
CA ILE A 228 18.65 -66.53 10.91
C ILE A 228 19.73 -65.59 10.35
N PHE A 229 20.85 -65.38 11.05
CA PHE A 229 21.88 -64.42 10.67
C PHE A 229 23.29 -64.99 10.39
N ASP A 230 23.45 -66.31 10.36
CA ASP A 230 24.67 -67.00 9.83
C ASP A 230 24.44 -67.61 8.43
#